data_AF-A4XQC2-F1
#
_entry.id   AF-A4XQC2-F1
#
_cell.length_a   1.000
_cell.length_b   1.000
_cell.length_c   1.000
_cell.angle_alpha   90.00
_cell.angle_beta   90.00
_cell.angle_gamma   90.00
#
_symmetry.space_group_name_H-M   'P 1'
#
loop_
_entity.id
_entity.type
_entity.pdbx_description
1 polymer ?
#
loop_
_entity_poly.entity_id
_entity_poly.type
_entity_poly.pdbx_seq_one_letter_code
_entity_poly.pdbx_strand_id
1 'polypeptide(L)'
;MGAGSLILVNAWSEPVAMLCRNASEDANMSIHSWARAALKVDLQDAEDQGFDPVPVLRALLAEVVQMNKALRDPEELAHELQFLADNLDDERDYAFMRP
;
A
#
# COMPACT_ATOMS: atom_id res chain seq x y z
N MET A 1 -39.78 -10.96 28.76
CA MET A 1 -38.47 -11.59 28.49
C MET A 1 -38.51 -12.13 27.07
N GLY A 2 -37.57 -11.73 26.22
CA GLY A 2 -37.50 -12.19 24.82
C GLY A 2 -37.10 -11.08 23.86
N ALA A 3 -35.94 -10.46 24.06
CA ALA A 3 -35.31 -9.62 23.03
C ALA A 3 -34.65 -10.56 22.03
N GLY A 4 -35.14 -10.57 20.79
CA GLY A 4 -34.58 -11.33 19.68
C GLY A 4 -34.43 -10.42 18.47
N SER A 5 -33.30 -10.58 17.79
CA SER A 5 -32.91 -9.96 16.52
C SER A 5 -32.06 -8.69 16.64
N LEU A 6 -30.77 -8.90 16.91
CA LEU A 6 -29.70 -7.98 16.54
C LEU A 6 -29.32 -8.30 15.09
N ILE A 7 -29.80 -7.51 14.14
CA ILE A 7 -29.35 -7.58 12.74
C ILE A 7 -27.90 -7.08 12.70
N LEU A 8 -26.98 -7.99 12.37
CA LEU A 8 -25.61 -7.66 11.98
C LEU A 8 -25.67 -6.76 10.75
N VAL A 9 -25.29 -5.49 10.88
CA VAL A 9 -25.01 -4.62 9.74
C VAL A 9 -23.63 -4.99 9.22
N ASN A 10 -23.62 -5.79 8.15
CA ASN A 10 -22.48 -5.93 7.25
C ASN A 10 -22.26 -4.61 6.50
N ALA A 11 -21.07 -4.01 6.64
CA ALA A 11 -20.62 -2.90 5.81
C ALA A 11 -19.11 -2.99 5.51
N TRP A 12 -18.63 -4.20 5.22
CA TRP A 12 -17.34 -4.42 4.57
C TRP A 12 -17.60 -5.07 3.21
N SER A 13 -18.14 -4.28 2.29
CA SER A 13 -18.30 -4.67 0.89
C SER A 13 -16.94 -4.68 0.19
N GLU A 14 -16.40 -5.88 0.00
CA GLU A 14 -15.81 -6.37 -1.26
C GLU A 14 -15.09 -5.36 -2.16
N PRO A 15 -13.75 -5.23 -2.00
CA PRO A 15 -12.88 -5.37 -3.17
C PRO A 15 -11.81 -6.48 -3.00
N VAL A 16 -11.63 -7.01 -1.78
CA VAL A 16 -10.57 -7.99 -1.50
C VAL A 16 -10.83 -9.36 -2.17
N ALA A 17 -12.09 -9.68 -2.48
CA ALA A 17 -12.45 -10.96 -3.12
C ALA A 17 -12.04 -11.06 -4.61
N MET A 18 -11.70 -9.94 -5.27
CA MET A 18 -11.24 -9.96 -6.67
C MET A 18 -9.75 -10.28 -6.83
N LEU A 19 -9.00 -10.33 -5.73
CA LEU A 19 -7.58 -10.72 -5.70
C LEU A 19 -7.34 -12.23 -5.84
N CYS A 20 -8.38 -13.07 -5.78
CA CYS A 20 -8.22 -14.54 -5.84
C CYS A 20 -8.20 -15.13 -7.25
N ARG A 21 -8.30 -14.33 -8.33
CA ARG A 21 -8.33 -14.85 -9.72
C ARG A 21 -6.99 -14.85 -10.46
N ASN A 22 -5.94 -14.21 -9.92
CA ASN A 22 -4.61 -14.13 -10.57
C ASN A 22 -3.50 -14.87 -9.80
N ALA A 23 -3.87 -15.77 -8.89
CA ALA A 23 -2.92 -16.47 -8.01
C ALA A 23 -1.87 -17.35 -8.72
N SER A 24 -1.94 -17.56 -10.05
CA SER A 24 -0.93 -18.33 -10.79
C SER A 24 0.09 -17.48 -11.58
N GLU A 25 -0.09 -16.17 -11.73
CA GLU A 25 0.91 -15.27 -12.36
C GLU A 25 1.71 -14.45 -11.33
N ASP A 26 1.21 -14.34 -10.09
CA ASP A 26 1.80 -13.50 -9.03
C ASP A 26 2.94 -14.16 -8.23
N ALA A 27 3.23 -15.45 -8.44
CA ALA A 27 4.23 -16.20 -7.68
C ALA A 27 5.69 -15.77 -7.91
N ASN A 28 5.94 -14.79 -8.80
CA ASN A 28 7.28 -14.31 -9.16
C ASN A 28 7.50 -12.81 -8.90
N MET A 29 6.54 -12.10 -8.28
CA MET A 29 6.74 -10.69 -7.94
C MET A 29 7.50 -10.55 -6.61
N SER A 30 8.60 -9.79 -6.63
CA SER A 30 9.25 -9.32 -5.40
C SER A 30 8.30 -8.46 -4.57
N ILE A 31 8.52 -8.40 -3.25
CA ILE A 31 7.73 -7.54 -2.34
C ILE A 31 7.72 -6.07 -2.79
N HIS A 32 8.82 -5.57 -3.38
CA HIS A 32 8.91 -4.21 -3.92
C HIS A 32 8.04 -4.00 -5.16
N SER A 33 8.01 -4.97 -6.08
CA SER A 33 7.13 -4.89 -7.27
C SER A 33 5.65 -4.95 -6.90
N TRP A 34 5.29 -5.79 -5.93
CA TRP A 34 3.93 -5.84 -5.40
C TRP A 34 3.53 -4.51 -4.75
N ALA A 35 4.37 -3.96 -3.86
CA ALA A 35 4.10 -2.70 -3.18
C ALA A 35 3.95 -1.52 -4.15
N ARG A 36 4.77 -1.49 -5.21
CA ARG A 36 4.68 -0.49 -6.29
C ARG A 36 3.35 -0.58 -7.04
N ALA A 37 2.91 -1.80 -7.36
CA ALA A 37 1.64 -2.01 -8.06
C ALA A 37 0.45 -1.57 -7.18
N ALA A 38 0.46 -1.95 -5.90
CA ALA A 38 -0.58 -1.55 -4.94
C ALA A 38 -0.67 -0.01 -4.80
N LEU A 39 0.45 0.67 -4.56
CA LEU A 39 0.48 2.13 -4.44
C LEU A 39 0.00 2.85 -5.71
N LYS A 40 0.26 2.29 -6.90
CA LYS A 40 -0.21 2.87 -8.16
C LYS A 40 -1.74 2.78 -8.28
N VAL A 41 -2.34 1.68 -7.81
CA VAL A 41 -3.80 1.52 -7.79
C VAL A 41 -4.41 2.53 -6.83
N ASP A 42 -3.92 2.60 -5.58
CA ASP A 42 -4.46 3.52 -4.57
C ASP A 42 -4.33 5.00 -4.99
N LEU A 43 -3.22 5.36 -5.66
CA LEU A 43 -3.03 6.71 -6.17
C LEU A 43 -4.00 7.04 -7.31
N GLN A 44 -4.20 6.11 -8.25
CA GLN A 44 -5.17 6.29 -9.34
C GLN A 44 -6.60 6.43 -8.80
N ASP A 45 -6.98 5.60 -7.83
CA ASP A 45 -8.29 5.65 -7.19
C ASP A 45 -8.53 7.01 -6.49
N ALA A 46 -7.48 7.62 -5.92
CA ALA A 46 -7.57 8.94 -5.31
C ALA A 46 -7.63 10.07 -6.35
N GLU A 47 -6.86 9.97 -7.44
CA GLU A 47 -6.93 10.91 -8.57
C GLU A 47 -8.32 10.89 -9.23
N ASP A 48 -8.93 9.71 -9.39
CA ASP A 48 -10.29 9.54 -9.93
C ASP A 48 -11.36 10.19 -9.03
N GLN A 49 -11.09 10.31 -7.73
CA GLN A 49 -11.90 11.05 -6.76
C GLN A 49 -11.63 12.57 -6.76
N GLY A 50 -10.65 13.03 -7.54
CA GLY A 50 -10.28 14.43 -7.68
C GLY A 50 -9.29 14.93 -6.63
N PHE A 51 -8.57 14.04 -5.94
CA PHE A 51 -7.52 14.43 -5.01
C PHE A 51 -6.20 14.69 -5.76
N ASP A 52 -5.44 15.67 -5.27
CA ASP A 52 -4.10 15.94 -5.80
C ASP A 52 -3.12 14.82 -5.40
N PRO A 53 -2.18 14.40 -6.28
CA PRO A 53 -1.30 13.25 -6.01
C PRO A 53 -0.37 13.44 -4.81
N VAL A 54 0.20 14.63 -4.66
CA VAL A 54 1.18 14.94 -3.59
C VAL A 54 0.59 14.81 -2.18
N PRO A 55 -0.57 15.41 -1.84
CA PRO A 55 -1.19 15.20 -0.53
C PRO A 55 -1.66 13.76 -0.31
N VAL A 56 -2.07 13.03 -1.35
CA VAL A 56 -2.42 11.60 -1.25
C VAL A 56 -1.20 10.78 -0.85
N LEU A 57 -0.08 10.92 -1.55
CA LEU A 57 1.17 10.22 -1.23
C LEU A 57 1.64 10.51 0.20
N ARG A 58 1.49 11.76 0.67
CA ARG A 58 1.81 12.14 2.05
C ARG A 58 0.90 11.43 3.06
N ALA A 59 -0.41 11.36 2.78
CA ALA A 59 -1.35 10.67 3.64
C ALA A 59 -1.07 9.16 3.70
N LEU A 60 -0.82 8.53 2.55
CA LEU A 60 -0.45 7.10 2.47
C LEU A 60 0.82 6.80 3.27
N LEU A 61 1.86 7.62 3.14
CA LEU A 61 3.09 7.47 3.93
C LEU A 61 2.81 7.62 5.44
N ALA A 62 1.96 8.56 5.85
CA ALA A 62 1.62 8.76 7.26
C ALA A 62 0.91 7.52 7.85
N GLU A 63 -0.02 6.91 7.12
CA GLU A 63 -0.69 5.68 7.54
C GLU A 63 0.30 4.50 7.63
N VAL A 64 1.21 4.35 6.67
CA VAL A 64 2.26 3.32 6.71
C VAL A 64 3.16 3.50 7.95
N VAL A 65 3.59 4.72 8.25
CA VAL A 65 4.41 5.02 9.43
C VAL A 65 3.65 4.73 10.72
N GLN A 66 2.37 5.10 10.79
CA GLN A 66 1.51 4.84 11.94
C GLN A 66 1.31 3.33 12.18
N MET A 67 1.16 2.53 11.13
CA MET A 67 1.10 1.06 11.23
C MET A 67 2.43 0.47 11.69
N ASN A 68 3.57 0.97 11.18
CA ASN A 68 4.89 0.49 11.57
C ASN A 68 5.20 0.73 13.05
N LYS A 69 4.72 1.84 13.63
CA LYS A 69 4.87 2.14 15.06
C LYS A 69 4.29 1.05 15.98
N ALA A 70 3.31 0.27 15.52
CA ALA A 70 2.77 -0.84 16.30
C ALA A 70 3.67 -2.10 16.28
N LEU A 71 4.66 -2.14 15.38
CA LEU A 71 5.50 -3.30 15.10
C LEU A 71 6.98 -3.08 15.42
N ARG A 72 7.43 -1.82 15.44
CA ARG A 72 8.84 -1.44 15.59
C ARG A 72 8.99 -0.24 16.53
N ASP A 73 10.16 -0.12 17.15
CA ASP A 73 10.53 1.05 17.93
C ASP A 73 10.56 2.33 17.05
N PRO A 74 10.08 3.49 17.56
CA PRO A 74 10.08 4.74 16.80
C PRO A 74 11.45 5.20 16.30
N GLU A 75 12.53 4.99 17.05
CA GLU A 75 13.89 5.40 16.67
C GLU A 75 14.41 4.53 15.53
N GLU A 76 14.20 3.21 15.61
CA GLU A 76 14.54 2.27 14.53
C GLU A 76 13.75 2.56 13.25
N LEU A 77 12.47 2.93 13.37
CA LEU A 77 11.65 3.33 12.24
C LEU A 77 12.16 4.64 11.61
N ALA A 78 12.56 5.62 12.41
CA ALA A 78 13.13 6.87 11.91
C ALA A 78 14.44 6.62 11.14
N HIS A 79 15.32 5.77 11.66
CA HIS A 79 16.55 5.38 10.97
C HIS A 79 16.28 4.63 9.65
N GLU A 80 15.30 3.73 9.64
CA GLU A 80 14.89 3.03 8.42
C GLU A 80 14.36 4.02 7.35
N LEU A 81 13.49 4.95 7.74
CA LEU A 81 12.94 5.95 6.82
C LEU A 81 14.03 6.87 6.27
N GLN A 82 14.99 7.27 7.11
CA GLN A 82 16.15 8.05 6.66
C GLN A 82 17.00 7.23 5.68
N PHE A 83 17.27 5.96 5.99
CA PHE A 83 17.99 5.07 5.09
C PHE A 83 17.27 4.94 3.73
N LEU A 84 15.94 4.75 3.73
CA LEU A 84 15.17 4.69 2.48
C LEU A 84 15.25 6.01 1.70
N ALA A 85 15.15 7.16 2.38
CA ALA A 85 15.25 8.48 1.76
C ALA A 85 16.63 8.74 1.14
N ASP A 86 17.69 8.37 1.85
CA ASP A 86 19.08 8.52 1.39
C ASP A 86 19.41 7.61 0.20
N ASN A 87 18.63 6.54 0.01
CA ASN A 87 18.80 5.54 -1.06
C ASN A 87 17.67 5.61 -2.10
N LEU A 88 16.92 6.71 -2.16
CA LEU A 88 16.02 6.98 -3.27
C LEU A 88 16.87 7.14 -4.54
N ASP A 89 16.73 6.18 -5.44
CA ASP A 89 17.50 6.11 -6.67
C ASP A 89 16.60 6.55 -7.83
N ASP A 90 16.76 7.81 -8.24
CA ASP A 90 16.09 8.42 -9.40
C ASP A 90 16.54 7.79 -10.74
N GLU A 91 17.61 6.98 -10.74
CA GLU A 91 18.26 6.44 -11.94
C GLU A 91 18.02 4.94 -12.17
N ARG A 92 17.11 4.27 -11.43
CA ARG A 92 16.74 2.86 -11.72
C ARG A 92 15.79 2.68 -12.90
N ASP A 93 15.92 3.49 -13.95
CA ASP A 93 15.75 2.97 -15.30
C ASP A 93 17.03 2.23 -15.68
N TYR A 94 17.27 1.09 -15.02
CA TYR A 94 17.94 -0.01 -15.69
C TYR A 94 16.99 -0.54 -16.77
N ALA A 95 16.76 0.29 -17.79
CA ALA A 95 16.69 -0.18 -19.14
C ALA A 95 17.89 -1.12 -19.25
N PHE A 96 17.59 -2.41 -19.28
CA PHE A 96 18.48 -3.43 -19.78
C PHE A 96 18.86 -2.98 -21.21
N MET A 97 19.82 -2.06 -21.29
CA MET A 97 20.63 -1.81 -22.45
C MET A 97 21.35 -3.13 -22.67
N ARG A 98 20.72 -4.00 -23.46
CA ARG A 98 21.39 -5.10 -24.13
C ARG A 98 22.28 -4.47 -25.20
N PRO A 99 23.59 -4.70 -25.19
CA PRO A 99 24.29 -5.21 -26.37
C PRO A 99 24.05 -6.72 -26.49
#